data_AF-A0A3E1D0Q9-F1
#
_entry.id   AF-A0A3E1D0Q9-F1
#
_cell.length_a   1.000
_cell.length_b   1.000
_cell.length_c   1.000
_cell.angle_alpha   90.00
_cell.angle_beta   90.00
_cell.angle_gamma   90.00
#
_symmetry.space_group_name_H-M   'P 1'
#
loop_
_entity.id
_entity.type
_entity.pdbx_description
1 polymer ?
#
loop_
_entity_poly.entity_id
_entity_poly.type
_entity_poly.pdbx_seq_one_letter_code
_entity_poly.pdbx_strand_id
1 'polypeptide(L)'
;YTTKTPITAVDLLNDKVLPFFDEQGMGLIRILTDRGTEYCGKPESHGYPLYLALNDIKHTKTKVRHPQTNGICERFHKTILQEFYQVAFRGKIYSSIEELQLDVDNWLLDYDNDRTHQGKMCCGRTPIQTCVTERRRGTIKSPR
;
A
#
# COMPACT_ATOMS: atom_id res chain seq x y z
N TYR A 1 3.01 -12.85 2.68
CA TYR A 1 4.17 -13.23 3.53
C TYR A 1 3.70 -13.57 4.93
N THR A 2 4.30 -14.55 5.58
CA THR A 2 3.94 -14.97 6.94
C THR A 2 4.79 -14.31 8.03
N THR A 3 5.87 -13.60 7.65
CA THR A 3 6.78 -12.91 8.57
C THR A 3 6.95 -11.44 8.21
N LYS A 4 7.16 -10.62 9.24
CA LYS A 4 7.44 -9.18 9.13
C LYS A 4 8.94 -8.95 9.21
N THR A 5 9.63 -9.03 8.07
CA THR A 5 11.08 -8.89 7.98
C THR A 5 11.44 -7.86 6.92
N PRO A 6 12.66 -7.30 6.95
CA PRO A 6 13.08 -6.34 5.93
C PRO A 6 13.04 -6.89 4.51
N ILE A 7 13.36 -8.19 4.33
CA ILE A 7 13.34 -8.83 3.02
C ILE A 7 11.92 -8.92 2.47
N THR A 8 10.92 -9.27 3.29
CA THR A 8 9.53 -9.36 2.81
C THR A 8 8.95 -7.98 2.45
N ALA A 9 9.39 -6.92 3.13
CA ALA A 9 9.04 -5.54 2.76
C ALA A 9 9.69 -5.09 1.44
N VAL A 10 10.92 -5.52 1.17
CA VAL A 10 11.62 -5.27 -0.10
C VAL A 10 10.94 -6.04 -1.23
N ASP A 11 10.68 -7.33 -1.04
CA ASP A 11 10.03 -8.18 -2.04
C ASP A 11 8.66 -7.61 -2.43
N LEU A 12 7.85 -7.19 -1.46
CA LEU A 12 6.55 -6.55 -1.74
C LEU A 12 6.70 -5.28 -2.59
N LEU A 13 7.70 -4.46 -2.27
CA LEU A 13 7.97 -3.23 -2.99
C LEU A 13 8.41 -3.52 -4.43
N ASN A 14 9.32 -4.47 -4.61
CA ASN A 14 9.86 -4.86 -5.91
C ASN A 14 8.85 -5.58 -6.81
N ASP A 15 8.07 -6.51 -6.26
CA ASP A 15 7.26 -7.44 -7.06
C ASP A 15 5.86 -6.90 -7.35
N LYS A 16 5.37 -5.97 -6.52
CA LYS A 16 3.98 -5.47 -6.60
C LYS A 16 3.91 -3.97 -6.74
N VAL A 17 4.57 -3.22 -5.86
CA VAL A 17 4.35 -1.77 -5.76
C VAL A 17 5.03 -1.02 -6.91
N LEU A 18 6.32 -1.27 -7.17
CA LEU A 18 7.03 -0.59 -8.26
C LEU A 18 6.42 -0.92 -9.64
N PRO A 19 6.19 -2.21 -10.00
CA PRO A 19 5.55 -2.54 -11.26
C PRO A 19 4.19 -1.89 -11.44
N PHE A 20 3.36 -1.86 -10.39
CA PHE A 20 2.06 -1.20 -10.44
C PHE A 20 2.18 0.29 -10.80
N PHE A 21 3.07 1.04 -10.15
CA PHE A 21 3.24 2.45 -10.47
C PHE A 21 3.83 2.65 -11.87
N ASP A 22 4.79 1.82 -12.27
CA ASP A 22 5.42 1.86 -13.59
C ASP A 22 4.42 1.57 -14.72
N GLU A 23 3.52 0.59 -14.54
CA GLU A 23 2.39 0.32 -15.46
C GLU A 23 1.46 1.53 -15.59
N GLN A 24 1.30 2.31 -14.51
CA GLN A 24 0.59 3.57 -14.53
C GLN A 24 1.46 4.74 -15.01
N GLY A 25 2.67 4.53 -15.53
CA GLY A 25 3.57 5.58 -15.99
C GLY A 25 3.93 6.60 -14.90
N MET A 26 3.93 6.16 -13.66
CA MET A 26 4.34 6.94 -12.49
C MET A 26 5.52 6.24 -11.85
N GLY A 27 6.46 6.99 -11.31
CA GLY A 27 7.52 6.38 -10.52
C GLY A 27 7.56 6.94 -9.12
N LEU A 28 8.06 6.09 -8.24
CA LEU A 28 7.92 6.25 -6.81
C LEU A 28 9.09 7.04 -6.24
N ILE A 29 8.92 8.34 -6.07
CA ILE A 29 9.99 9.23 -5.58
C ILE A 29 10.20 9.18 -4.06
N ARG A 30 9.18 8.74 -3.31
CA ARG A 30 9.17 8.78 -1.85
C ARG A 30 8.17 7.78 -1.28
N ILE A 31 8.58 7.08 -0.24
CA ILE A 31 7.71 6.22 0.55
C ILE A 31 7.62 6.74 1.99
N LEU A 32 6.42 6.65 2.59
CA LEU A 32 6.19 6.94 4.00
C LEU A 32 5.88 5.63 4.71
N THR A 33 6.68 5.25 5.71
CA THR A 33 6.40 4.10 6.59
C THR A 33 6.30 4.55 8.03
N ASP A 34 5.84 3.66 8.90
CA ASP A 34 6.07 3.80 10.32
C ASP A 34 7.52 3.44 10.70
N ARG A 35 7.77 3.29 12.00
CA ARG A 35 9.09 2.93 12.55
C ARG A 35 9.24 1.44 12.84
N GLY A 36 8.43 0.59 12.21
CA GLY A 36 8.51 -0.86 12.30
C GLY A 36 9.89 -1.39 11.92
N THR A 37 10.29 -2.49 12.54
CA THR A 37 11.61 -3.11 12.35
C THR A 37 11.81 -3.70 10.96
N GLU A 38 10.73 -3.89 10.20
CA GLU A 38 10.76 -4.29 8.79
C GLU A 38 11.16 -3.13 7.86
N TYR A 39 10.94 -1.88 8.28
CA TYR A 39 11.28 -0.69 7.49
C TYR A 39 12.52 0.03 8.04
N CYS A 40 12.79 -0.12 9.34
CA CYS A 40 13.77 0.67 10.05
C CYS A 40 14.81 -0.19 10.77
N GLY A 41 16.08 0.03 10.44
CA GLY A 41 17.22 -0.46 11.21
C GLY A 41 18.50 0.29 10.87
N LYS A 42 19.66 -0.30 11.18
CA LYS A 42 20.98 0.29 10.87
C LYS A 42 21.13 0.44 9.35
N PRO A 43 21.36 1.66 8.82
CA PRO A 43 21.43 1.90 7.39
C PRO A 43 22.42 0.99 6.65
N GLU A 44 23.53 0.64 7.30
CA GLU A 44 24.61 -0.14 6.69
C GLU A 44 24.27 -1.64 6.54
N SER A 45 23.27 -2.14 7.27
CA SER A 45 22.96 -3.57 7.33
C SER A 45 21.50 -3.91 7.10
N HIS A 46 20.63 -2.91 6.92
CA HIS A 46 19.19 -3.13 6.81
C HIS A 46 18.76 -3.10 5.35
N GLY A 47 18.24 -4.24 4.87
CA GLY A 47 17.90 -4.43 3.45
C GLY A 47 16.92 -3.38 2.90
N TYR A 48 15.93 -2.95 3.70
CA TYR A 48 14.91 -2.02 3.22
C TYR A 48 15.42 -0.60 2.88
N PRO A 49 16.08 0.17 3.78
CA PRO A 49 16.69 1.44 3.41
C PRO A 49 17.73 1.35 2.30
N LEU A 50 18.52 0.25 2.28
CA LEU A 50 19.51 0.02 1.22
C LEU A 50 18.82 -0.11 -0.14
N TYR A 51 17.77 -0.93 -0.22
CA TYR A 51 16.98 -1.11 -1.42
C TYR A 51 16.34 0.20 -1.92
N LEU A 52 15.77 0.99 -1.00
CA LEU A 52 15.22 2.30 -1.35
C LEU A 52 16.29 3.25 -1.91
N ALA A 53 17.48 3.27 -1.33
CA ALA A 53 18.59 4.11 -1.80
C ALA A 53 19.07 3.69 -3.20
N LEU A 54 19.14 2.39 -3.49
CA LEU A 54 19.50 1.87 -4.82
C LEU A 54 18.50 2.27 -5.90
N ASN A 55 17.24 2.46 -5.55
CA ASN A 55 16.16 2.84 -6.48
C ASN A 55 15.86 4.36 -6.45
N ASP A 56 16.70 5.18 -5.81
CA ASP A 56 16.51 6.63 -5.60
C ASP A 56 15.15 7.01 -4.96
N ILE A 57 14.65 6.13 -4.08
CA ILE A 57 13.37 6.34 -3.38
C ILE A 57 13.64 6.94 -2.01
N LYS A 58 13.09 8.13 -1.74
CA LYS A 58 13.25 8.78 -0.43
C LYS A 58 12.42 8.10 0.65
N HIS A 59 13.06 7.66 1.74
CA HIS A 59 12.36 7.12 2.89
C HIS A 59 11.94 8.21 3.87
N THR A 60 10.64 8.36 4.09
CA THR A 60 10.07 9.20 5.15
C THR A 60 9.47 8.30 6.21
N LYS A 61 9.63 8.68 7.48
CA LYS A 61 9.10 7.92 8.62
C LYS A 61 8.06 8.76 9.33
N THR A 62 6.99 8.14 9.80
CA THR A 62 6.02 8.84 10.65
C THR A 62 6.73 9.38 11.89
N LYS A 63 6.34 10.58 12.31
CA LYS A 63 6.82 11.14 13.56
C LYS A 63 6.09 10.45 14.72
N VAL A 64 6.82 10.23 15.81
CA VAL A 64 6.25 9.66 17.04
C VAL A 64 5.07 10.55 17.49
N ARG A 65 3.91 9.93 17.75
CA ARG A 65 2.66 10.61 18.17
C ARG A 65 2.03 11.56 17.13
N HIS A 66 2.24 11.31 15.82
CA HIS A 66 1.54 12.04 14.75
C HIS A 66 0.56 11.14 13.98
N PRO A 67 -0.65 10.88 14.53
CA PRO A 67 -1.64 9.98 13.93
C PRO A 67 -2.14 10.43 12.56
N GLN A 68 -2.09 11.74 12.26
CA GLN A 68 -2.56 12.28 10.98
C GLN A 68 -1.78 11.76 9.76
N THR A 69 -0.49 11.47 9.91
CA THR A 69 0.34 10.98 8.79
C THR A 69 0.04 9.54 8.37
N ASN A 70 -0.57 8.73 9.26
CA ASN A 70 -0.94 7.35 8.97
C ASN A 70 -2.46 7.14 8.81
N GLY A 71 -3.25 8.22 8.95
CA GLY A 71 -4.71 8.13 9.02
C GLY A 71 -5.37 7.54 7.76
N ILE A 72 -4.72 7.61 6.60
CA ILE A 72 -5.20 6.95 5.37
C ILE A 72 -5.08 5.43 5.49
N CYS A 73 -3.91 4.93 5.88
CA CYS A 73 -3.66 3.50 6.09
C CYS A 73 -4.55 2.95 7.22
N GLU A 74 -4.66 3.67 8.34
CA GLU A 74 -5.55 3.29 9.44
C GLU A 74 -7.02 3.22 9.02
N ARG A 75 -7.48 4.16 8.17
CA ARG A 75 -8.84 4.13 7.64
C ARG A 75 -9.05 2.94 6.72
N PHE A 76 -8.11 2.67 5.82
CA PHE A 76 -8.17 1.50 4.94
C PHE A 76 -8.22 0.19 5.74
N HIS A 77 -7.37 0.05 6.77
CA HIS A 77 -7.39 -1.12 7.66
C HIS A 77 -8.74 -1.33 8.35
N LYS A 78 -9.42 -0.24 8.77
CA LYS A 78 -10.78 -0.35 9.31
C LYS A 78 -11.79 -0.79 8.24
N THR A 79 -11.66 -0.26 7.02
CA THR A 79 -12.54 -0.62 5.90
C THR A 79 -12.42 -2.10 5.54
N ILE A 80 -11.21 -2.62 5.28
CA ILE A 80 -11.03 -4.05 4.96
C ILE A 80 -11.45 -4.96 6.11
N LEU A 81 -11.23 -4.55 7.37
CA LEU A 81 -11.70 -5.30 8.53
C LEU A 81 -13.24 -5.43 8.55
N GLN A 82 -13.94 -4.31 8.36
CA GLN A 82 -15.41 -4.25 8.45
C GLN A 82 -16.10 -4.86 7.23
N GLU A 83 -15.59 -4.58 6.04
CA GLU A 83 -16.25 -4.96 4.77
C GLU A 83 -15.84 -6.34 4.29
N PHE A 84 -14.58 -6.76 4.53
CA PHE A 84 -14.09 -8.06 4.10
C PHE A 84 -14.00 -9.04 5.27
N TYR A 85 -13.04 -8.87 6.19
CA TYR A 85 -12.70 -9.93 7.16
C TYR A 85 -13.88 -10.33 8.05
N GLN A 86 -14.65 -9.37 8.57
CA GLN A 86 -15.83 -9.67 9.40
C GLN A 86 -16.96 -10.34 8.63
N VAL A 87 -17.07 -10.11 7.32
CA VAL A 87 -18.11 -10.73 6.48
C VAL A 87 -17.65 -12.13 6.07
N ALA A 88 -16.45 -12.25 5.53
CA ALA A 88 -15.82 -13.48 5.10
C ALA A 88 -15.81 -14.54 6.20
N PHE A 89 -15.31 -14.20 7.40
CA PHE A 89 -15.19 -15.15 8.51
C PHE A 89 -16.54 -15.54 9.16
N ARG A 90 -17.65 -14.86 8.84
CA ARG A 90 -18.98 -15.33 9.24
C ARG A 90 -19.54 -16.41 8.30
N GLY A 91 -19.15 -16.38 7.03
CA GLY A 91 -19.74 -17.21 5.98
C GLY A 91 -18.83 -18.34 5.47
N LYS A 92 -17.51 -18.26 5.70
CA LYS A 92 -16.53 -19.19 5.16
C LYS A 92 -15.47 -19.54 6.20
N ILE A 93 -15.17 -20.83 6.31
CA ILE A 93 -14.04 -21.35 7.09
C ILE A 93 -12.88 -21.54 6.11
N TYR A 94 -11.79 -20.82 6.33
CA TYR A 94 -10.60 -20.90 5.50
C TYR A 94 -9.69 -22.02 5.99
N SER A 95 -9.27 -22.90 5.09
CA SER A 95 -8.41 -24.04 5.42
C SER A 95 -6.92 -23.73 5.23
N SER A 96 -6.59 -22.68 4.48
CA SER A 96 -5.21 -22.21 4.28
C SER A 96 -5.13 -20.68 4.10
N ILE A 97 -3.92 -20.13 4.20
CA ILE A 97 -3.67 -18.70 4.00
C ILE A 97 -3.86 -18.34 2.52
N GLU A 98 -3.54 -19.24 1.60
CA GLU A 98 -3.66 -19.05 0.16
C GLU A 98 -5.12 -18.86 -0.25
N GLU A 99 -6.03 -19.63 0.37
CA GLU A 99 -7.47 -19.48 0.14
C GLU A 99 -7.98 -18.11 0.61
N LEU A 100 -7.53 -17.66 1.79
CA LEU A 100 -7.85 -16.33 2.28
C LEU A 100 -7.25 -15.23 1.39
N GLN A 101 -6.02 -15.41 0.91
CA GLN A 101 -5.34 -14.46 0.05
C GLN A 101 -6.09 -14.26 -1.26
N LEU A 102 -6.59 -15.34 -1.88
CA LEU A 102 -7.36 -15.26 -3.12
C LEU A 102 -8.63 -14.41 -2.94
N ASP A 103 -9.36 -14.62 -1.85
CA ASP A 103 -10.57 -13.84 -1.56
C ASP A 103 -10.25 -12.37 -1.24
N VAL A 104 -9.15 -12.11 -0.53
CA VAL A 104 -8.65 -10.75 -0.28
C VAL A 104 -8.30 -10.07 -1.60
N ASP A 105 -7.59 -10.75 -2.50
CA ASP A 105 -7.16 -10.21 -3.79
C ASP A 105 -8.38 -9.85 -4.66
N ASN A 106 -9.40 -10.71 -4.70
CA ASN A 106 -10.66 -10.43 -5.38
C ASN A 106 -11.37 -9.22 -4.76
N TRP A 107 -11.46 -9.15 -3.43
CA TRP A 107 -12.06 -8.00 -2.75
C TRP A 107 -11.29 -6.70 -3.02
N LEU A 108 -9.96 -6.74 -3.13
CA LEU A 108 -9.14 -5.59 -3.47
C LEU A 108 -9.41 -5.10 -4.90
N LEU A 109 -9.60 -6.01 -5.86
CA LEU A 109 -9.98 -5.65 -7.23
C LEU A 109 -11.31 -4.89 -7.25
N ASP A 110 -12.31 -5.38 -6.53
CA ASP A 110 -13.63 -4.72 -6.40
C ASP A 110 -13.48 -3.36 -5.68
N TYR A 111 -12.68 -3.30 -4.62
CA TYR A 111 -12.41 -2.08 -3.86
C TYR A 111 -11.77 -1.00 -4.74
N ASP A 112 -10.80 -1.37 -5.58
CA ASP A 112 -10.05 -0.42 -6.41
C ASP A 112 -10.79 0.00 -7.68
N ASN A 113 -11.62 -0.88 -8.26
CA ASN A 113 -12.24 -0.66 -9.56
C ASN A 113 -13.72 -0.28 -9.50
N ASP A 114 -14.47 -0.78 -8.51
CA ASP A 114 -15.94 -0.64 -8.47
C ASP A 114 -16.41 0.19 -7.27
N ARG A 115 -15.69 0.18 -6.15
CA ARG A 115 -16.09 0.92 -4.94
C ARG A 115 -15.81 2.42 -5.08
N THR A 116 -16.87 3.18 -5.31
CA THR A 116 -16.79 4.65 -5.33
C THR A 116 -16.58 5.21 -3.94
N HIS A 117 -15.71 6.22 -3.84
CA HIS A 117 -15.39 6.88 -2.58
C HIS A 117 -15.85 8.34 -2.60
N GLN A 118 -16.75 8.71 -1.69
CA GLN A 118 -17.26 10.08 -1.58
C GLN A 118 -16.31 11.05 -0.83
N GLY A 119 -15.13 10.59 -0.42
CA GLY A 119 -14.15 11.42 0.27
C GLY A 119 -13.64 12.56 -0.59
N LYS A 120 -13.17 13.65 0.05
CA LYS A 120 -12.70 14.90 -0.59
C LYS A 120 -11.75 14.71 -1.78
N MET A 121 -10.92 13.65 -1.75
CA MET A 121 -9.95 13.37 -2.82
C MET A 121 -10.55 12.54 -3.96
N CYS A 122 -11.49 11.65 -3.66
CA CYS A 122 -12.05 10.72 -4.64
C CYS A 122 -13.28 11.31 -5.35
N CYS A 123 -14.09 12.14 -4.69
CA CYS A 123 -15.23 12.83 -5.29
C CYS A 123 -16.20 11.89 -6.06
N GLY A 124 -16.47 10.70 -5.50
CA GLY A 124 -17.32 9.69 -6.13
C GLY A 124 -16.60 8.80 -7.16
N ARG A 125 -15.30 9.01 -7.40
CA ARG A 125 -14.46 8.13 -8.21
C ARG A 125 -14.00 6.91 -7.40
N THR A 126 -13.59 5.86 -8.09
CA THR A 126 -12.90 4.73 -7.48
C THR A 126 -11.43 5.05 -7.20
N PRO A 127 -10.72 4.26 -6.37
CA PRO A 127 -9.31 4.46 -6.10
C PRO A 127 -8.46 4.55 -7.38
N ILE A 128 -8.63 3.62 -8.33
CA ILE A 128 -7.84 3.61 -9.57
C ILE A 128 -8.14 4.82 -10.46
N GLN A 129 -9.41 5.21 -10.56
CA GLN A 129 -9.83 6.39 -11.32
C GLN A 129 -9.24 7.67 -10.72
N THR A 130 -9.22 7.77 -9.40
CA THR A 130 -8.60 8.90 -8.69
C THR A 130 -7.11 8.94 -8.99
N CYS A 131 -6.42 7.81 -8.83
CA CYS A 131 -4.99 7.65 -9.10
C CYS A 131 -4.61 8.14 -10.52
N VAL A 132 -5.28 7.59 -11.54
CA VAL A 132 -5.04 7.93 -12.95
C VAL A 132 -5.38 9.40 -13.26
N THR A 133 -6.42 9.94 -12.63
CA THR A 133 -6.82 11.34 -12.85
C THR A 133 -5.82 12.32 -12.25
N GLU A 134 -5.36 12.10 -11.01
CA GLU A 134 -4.41 13.00 -10.36
C GLU A 134 -3.03 12.95 -11.03
N ARG A 135 -2.64 11.79 -11.61
CA ARG A 135 -1.49 11.70 -12.53
C ARG A 135 -1.63 12.66 -13.72
N ARG A 136 -2.76 12.62 -14.42
CA ARG A 136 -3.01 13.49 -15.60
C ARG A 136 -3.01 14.98 -15.26
N ARG A 137 -3.35 15.34 -14.01
CA ARG A 137 -3.31 16.71 -13.49
C ARG A 137 -1.90 17.20 -13.18
N GLY A 138 -0.87 16.36 -13.31
CA GLY A 138 0.52 16.70 -13.01
C GLY A 138 0.82 16.87 -11.52
N THR A 139 -0.10 16.46 -10.65
CA THR A 139 0.07 16.53 -9.18
C THR A 139 1.01 15.44 -8.67
N ILE A 140 1.15 14.35 -9.44
CA ILE A 140 2.11 13.27 -9.23
C ILE A 140 3.13 13.37 -10.38
N LYS A 141 4.35 13.82 -10.08
CA LYS A 141 5.41 13.94 -11.11
C LYS A 141 5.85 12.55 -11.56
N SER A 142 6.01 12.34 -12.87
CA SER A 142 6.79 11.19 -13.35
C SER A 142 8.26 11.40 -12.97
N PRO A 143 9.01 10.34 -12.61
CA PRO A 143 10.46 10.41 -12.65
C PRO A 143 10.87 10.73 -14.08
N ARG A 144 11.98 11.47 -14.18
CA ARG A 144 12.71 11.62 -15.43
C ARG A 144 13.56 10.38 -15.66
#